data_AF-A0A3D3RPJ6-F1
#
_entry.id   AF-A0A3D3RPJ6-F1
#
_cell.length_a   1.000
_cell.length_b   1.000
_cell.length_c   1.000
_cell.angle_alpha   90.00
_cell.angle_beta   90.00
_cell.angle_gamma   90.00
#
_symmetry.space_group_name_H-M   'P 1'
#
loop_
_entity.id
_entity.type
_entity.pdbx_description
1 polymer ?
#
loop_
_entity_poly.entity_id
_entity_poly.type
_entity_poly.pdbx_seq_one_letter_code
_entity_poly.pdbx_strand_id
1 'polypeptide(L)'
;MGEENVFNEDVGYLKAAYEDLLTLDRMKKSVEKLQEEERVNKRSIAAMEKSIHDEIDKTIKERVEEIHRIYNKEIEVHKEKIKKIQQQREKKKNKKMNERVAEETADIREENRRLVTEIQTVFRKNHVPSFCNSKIYYSLFMTRGIIEILELFLTFVVCFFGVPAVICFIGKETFLA
;
A
#
# COMPACT_ATOMS: atom_id res chain seq x y z
N MET A 1 11.94 -93.66 69.68
CA MET A 1 10.72 -92.91 69.33
C MET A 1 10.44 -91.95 70.47
N GLY A 2 10.20 -90.68 70.17
CA GLY A 2 10.09 -89.57 71.13
C GLY A 2 11.37 -88.74 71.10
N GLU A 3 11.38 -87.45 70.82
CA GLU A 3 10.31 -86.43 70.81
C GLU A 3 10.52 -85.52 69.60
N GLU A 4 9.54 -85.43 68.70
CA GLU A 4 9.54 -84.41 67.66
C GLU A 4 9.25 -83.07 68.36
N ASN A 5 10.25 -82.19 68.39
CA ASN A 5 10.30 -80.98 69.19
C ASN A 5 9.27 -79.94 68.68
N VAL A 6 8.05 -79.98 69.24
CA VAL A 6 6.95 -79.02 68.98
C VAL A 6 7.42 -77.56 69.05
N PHE A 7 8.35 -77.24 69.96
CA PHE A 7 8.90 -75.89 70.12
C PHE A 7 9.81 -75.42 68.96
N ASN A 8 10.40 -76.34 68.18
CA ASN A 8 11.31 -75.97 67.09
C ASN A 8 10.55 -75.64 65.79
N GLU A 9 9.36 -76.21 65.64
CA GLU A 9 8.41 -75.90 64.56
C GLU A 9 7.81 -74.49 64.74
N ASP A 10 7.44 -74.13 65.98
CA ASP A 10 6.93 -72.80 66.33
C ASP A 10 7.97 -71.68 66.10
N VAL A 11 9.25 -71.94 66.39
CA VAL A 11 10.35 -70.98 66.15
C VAL A 11 10.65 -70.85 64.65
N GLY A 12 10.56 -71.94 63.89
CA GLY A 12 10.68 -71.90 62.43
C GLY A 12 9.58 -71.08 61.77
N TYR A 13 8.34 -71.23 62.24
CA TYR A 13 7.19 -70.45 61.80
C TYR A 13 7.37 -68.95 62.07
N LEU A 14 7.83 -68.56 63.27
CA LEU A 14 8.09 -67.16 63.61
C LEU A 14 9.19 -66.52 62.75
N LYS A 15 10.23 -67.28 62.40
CA LYS A 15 11.30 -66.80 61.52
C LYS A 15 10.81 -66.61 60.09
N ALA A 16 10.03 -67.55 59.56
CA ALA A 16 9.40 -67.42 58.24
C ALA A 16 8.44 -66.22 58.20
N ALA A 17 7.59 -66.06 59.23
CA ALA A 17 6.69 -64.91 59.33
C ALA A 17 7.44 -63.57 59.40
N TYR A 18 8.60 -63.51 60.07
CA TYR A 18 9.45 -62.32 60.10
C TYR A 18 10.08 -62.00 58.73
N GLU A 19 10.57 -63.02 58.02
CA GLU A 19 11.08 -62.86 56.65
C GLU A 19 9.98 -62.42 55.67
N ASP A 20 8.77 -62.94 55.82
CA ASP A 20 7.58 -62.51 55.08
C ASP A 20 7.22 -61.04 55.36
N LEU A 21 7.29 -60.60 56.61
CA LEU A 21 7.08 -59.18 56.96
C LEU A 21 8.16 -58.28 56.35
N LEU A 22 9.42 -58.71 56.35
CA LEU A 22 10.52 -57.95 55.72
C LEU A 22 10.35 -57.87 54.20
N THR A 23 9.94 -58.95 53.55
CA THR A 23 9.67 -58.94 52.10
C THR A 23 8.47 -58.05 51.78
N LEU A 24 7.41 -58.09 52.58
CA LEU A 24 6.25 -57.20 52.44
C LEU A 24 6.65 -55.73 52.54
N ASP A 25 7.46 -55.34 53.53
CA ASP A 25 7.95 -53.95 53.66
C ASP A 25 8.78 -53.50 52.45
N ARG A 26 9.66 -54.37 51.93
CA ARG A 26 10.43 -54.10 50.70
C ARG A 26 9.53 -53.94 49.48
N MET A 27 8.56 -54.83 49.31
CA MET A 27 7.61 -54.76 48.21
C MET A 27 6.75 -53.50 48.29
N LYS A 28 6.30 -53.12 49.50
CA LYS A 28 5.55 -51.88 49.71
C LYS A 28 6.34 -50.65 49.30
N LYS A 29 7.60 -50.54 49.74
CA LYS A 29 8.50 -49.45 49.32
C LYS A 29 8.73 -49.43 47.80
N SER A 30 8.85 -50.61 47.18
CA SER A 30 8.99 -50.71 45.72
C SER A 30 7.73 -50.24 44.99
N VAL A 31 6.54 -50.59 45.49
CA VAL A 31 5.26 -50.13 44.93
C VAL A 31 5.12 -48.62 45.04
N GLU A 32 5.43 -48.04 46.22
CA GLU A 32 5.39 -46.59 46.42
C GLU A 32 6.33 -45.85 45.44
N LYS A 33 7.54 -46.39 45.25
CA LYS A 33 8.50 -45.83 44.28
C LYS A 33 7.98 -45.92 42.83
N LEU A 34 7.46 -47.07 42.43
CA LEU A 34 6.91 -47.27 41.08
C LEU A 34 5.70 -46.37 40.81
N GLN A 35 4.83 -46.17 41.82
CA GLN A 35 3.69 -45.26 41.70
C GLN A 35 4.13 -43.81 41.51
N GLU A 36 5.18 -43.38 42.21
CA GLU A 36 5.73 -42.03 42.04
C GLU A 36 6.39 -41.86 40.66
N GLU A 37 7.16 -42.84 40.20
CA GLU A 37 7.73 -42.86 38.84
C GLU A 37 6.63 -42.83 37.77
N GLU A 38 5.56 -43.61 37.93
CA GLU A 38 4.40 -43.61 37.03
C GLU A 38 3.73 -42.23 36.99
N ARG A 39 3.55 -41.59 38.15
CA ARG A 39 2.96 -40.24 38.26
C ARG A 39 3.81 -39.18 37.57
N VAL A 40 5.13 -39.24 37.73
CA VAL A 40 6.07 -38.34 37.06
C VAL A 40 6.06 -38.57 35.55
N ASN A 41 6.13 -39.83 35.11
CA ASN A 41 6.11 -40.19 33.69
C ASN A 41 4.81 -39.75 33.02
N LYS A 42 3.64 -39.96 33.66
CA LYS A 42 2.35 -39.49 33.14
C LYS A 42 2.33 -37.96 32.93
N ARG A 43 2.89 -37.21 33.88
CA ARG A 43 3.02 -35.74 33.73
C ARG A 43 3.97 -35.35 32.61
N SER A 44 5.09 -36.06 32.48
CA SER A 44 6.05 -35.83 31.40
C SER A 44 5.44 -36.10 30.03
N ILE A 45 4.67 -37.18 29.89
CA ILE A 45 3.96 -37.51 28.65
C ILE A 45 2.96 -36.42 28.30
N ALA A 46 2.10 -36.02 29.24
CA ALA A 46 1.11 -34.96 29.01
C ALA A 46 1.76 -33.61 28.62
N ALA A 47 2.90 -33.27 29.24
CA ALA A 47 3.66 -32.08 28.88
C ALA A 47 4.26 -32.16 27.46
N MET A 48 4.79 -33.33 27.10
CA MET A 48 5.35 -33.58 25.77
C MET A 48 4.27 -33.56 24.68
N GLU A 49 3.13 -34.20 24.92
CA GLU A 49 1.96 -34.18 24.02
C GLU A 49 1.50 -32.74 23.77
N LYS A 50 1.39 -31.93 24.83
CA LYS A 50 1.04 -30.51 24.70
C LYS A 50 2.09 -29.75 23.89
N SER A 51 3.37 -29.96 24.17
CA SER A 51 4.46 -29.30 23.44
C SER A 51 4.43 -29.64 21.94
N ILE A 52 4.19 -30.91 21.60
CA ILE A 52 4.07 -31.38 20.22
C ILE A 52 2.85 -30.72 19.55
N HIS A 53 1.71 -30.65 20.24
CA HIS A 53 0.52 -30.00 19.71
C HIS A 53 0.76 -28.51 19.42
N ASP A 54 1.38 -27.80 20.36
CA ASP A 54 1.72 -26.38 20.20
C ASP A 54 2.70 -26.15 19.03
N GLU A 55 3.65 -27.06 18.83
CA GLU A 55 4.59 -27.02 17.70
C GLU A 55 3.90 -27.30 16.36
N ILE A 56 2.99 -28.27 16.31
CA ILE A 56 2.17 -28.56 15.13
C ILE A 56 1.33 -27.34 14.76
N ASP A 57 0.62 -26.75 15.73
CA ASP A 57 -0.23 -25.58 15.50
C ASP A 57 0.58 -24.38 15.01
N LYS A 58 1.75 -24.16 15.62
CA LYS A 58 2.67 -23.10 15.21
C LYS A 58 3.13 -23.33 13.77
N THR A 59 3.56 -24.55 13.44
CA THR A 59 4.03 -24.89 12.09
C THR A 59 2.92 -24.72 11.06
N ILE A 60 1.69 -25.16 11.36
CA ILE A 60 0.54 -24.98 10.47
C ILE A 60 0.30 -23.49 10.21
N LYS A 61 0.28 -22.66 11.26
CA LYS A 61 0.10 -21.21 11.11
C LYS A 61 1.18 -20.58 10.26
N GLU A 62 2.45 -20.87 10.54
CA GLU A 62 3.59 -20.36 9.77
C GLU A 62 3.51 -20.76 8.29
N ARG A 63 3.12 -22.00 8.00
CA ARG A 63 2.95 -22.48 6.62
C ARG A 63 1.78 -21.81 5.91
N VAL A 64 0.65 -21.62 6.57
CA VAL A 64 -0.51 -20.92 6.00
C VAL A 64 -0.15 -19.46 5.69
N GLU A 65 0.54 -18.77 6.59
CA GLU A 65 1.01 -17.40 6.37
C GLU A 65 2.03 -17.32 5.23
N GLU A 66 2.95 -18.27 5.14
CA GLU A 66 3.90 -18.37 4.04
C GLU A 66 3.19 -18.54 2.69
N ILE A 67 2.21 -19.44 2.62
CA ILE A 67 1.37 -19.67 1.45
C ILE A 67 0.66 -18.38 1.04
N HIS A 68 -0.01 -17.72 1.98
CA HIS A 68 -0.70 -16.44 1.71
C HIS A 68 0.27 -15.37 1.20
N ARG A 69 1.47 -15.27 1.79
CA ARG A 69 2.49 -14.32 1.36
C ARG A 69 2.95 -14.58 -0.08
N ILE A 70 3.18 -15.83 -0.44
CA ILE A 70 3.60 -16.23 -1.80
C ILE A 70 2.49 -15.88 -2.81
N TYR A 71 1.25 -16.27 -2.52
CA TYR A 71 0.12 -15.98 -3.42
C TYR A 71 -0.16 -14.49 -3.55
N ASN A 72 -0.12 -13.73 -2.45
CA ASN A 72 -0.30 -12.27 -2.50
C ASN A 72 0.77 -11.61 -3.37
N LYS A 73 2.03 -12.02 -3.24
CA LYS A 73 3.12 -11.55 -4.09
C LYS A 73 2.88 -11.85 -5.56
N GLU A 74 2.42 -13.07 -5.88
CA GLU A 74 2.11 -13.44 -7.26
C GLU A 74 0.94 -12.63 -7.83
N ILE A 75 -0.12 -12.43 -7.04
CA ILE A 75 -1.27 -11.58 -7.39
C ILE A 75 -0.83 -10.15 -7.68
N GLU A 76 0.06 -9.57 -6.88
CA GLU A 76 0.59 -8.22 -7.10
C GLU A 76 1.36 -8.14 -8.42
N VAL A 77 2.23 -9.11 -8.70
CA VAL A 77 2.97 -9.18 -9.98
C VAL A 77 1.99 -9.25 -11.17
N HIS A 78 0.92 -10.03 -11.06
CA HIS A 78 -0.11 -10.10 -12.11
C HIS A 78 -0.88 -8.79 -12.26
N LYS A 79 -1.27 -8.14 -11.16
CA LYS A 79 -1.93 -6.82 -11.18
C LYS A 79 -1.05 -5.77 -11.85
N GLU A 80 0.24 -5.75 -11.56
CA GLU A 80 1.18 -4.84 -12.22
C GLU A 80 1.30 -5.10 -13.72
N LYS A 81 1.37 -6.37 -14.14
CA LYS A 81 1.39 -6.74 -15.56
C LYS A 81 0.12 -6.27 -16.27
N ILE A 82 -1.06 -6.47 -15.67
CA ILE A 82 -2.34 -6.00 -16.20
C ILE A 82 -2.33 -4.48 -16.36
N LYS A 83 -1.91 -3.74 -15.33
CA LYS A 83 -1.83 -2.27 -15.35
C LYS A 83 -0.88 -1.78 -16.45
N LYS A 84 0.29 -2.42 -16.61
CA LYS A 84 1.25 -2.10 -17.68
C LYS A 84 0.64 -2.32 -19.06
N ILE A 85 -0.06 -3.43 -19.28
CA ILE A 85 -0.72 -3.72 -20.57
C ILE A 85 -1.84 -2.71 -20.84
N GLN A 86 -2.67 -2.39 -19.85
CA GLN A 86 -3.73 -1.39 -19.98
C GLN A 86 -3.15 -0.03 -20.35
N GLN A 87 -2.12 0.44 -19.64
CA GLN A 87 -1.44 1.70 -19.95
C GLN A 87 -0.85 1.72 -21.36
N GLN A 88 -0.24 0.62 -21.82
CA GLN A 88 0.26 0.52 -23.20
C GLN A 88 -0.88 0.58 -24.22
N ARG A 89 -2.01 -0.08 -23.94
CA ARG A 89 -3.19 -0.04 -24.82
C ARG A 89 -3.78 1.36 -24.90
N GLU A 90 -3.93 2.06 -23.78
CA GLU A 90 -4.42 3.43 -23.74
C GLU A 90 -3.48 4.39 -24.45
N LYS A 91 -2.17 4.30 -24.21
CA LYS A 91 -1.16 5.09 -24.93
C LYS A 91 -1.26 4.89 -26.45
N LYS A 92 -1.38 3.64 -26.91
CA LYS A 92 -1.55 3.34 -28.34
C LYS A 92 -2.88 3.88 -28.91
N LYS A 93 -3.98 3.76 -28.16
CA LYS A 93 -5.28 4.32 -28.55
C LYS A 93 -5.23 5.84 -28.66
N ASN A 94 -4.70 6.51 -27.64
CA ASN A 94 -4.59 7.97 -27.62
C ASN A 94 -3.66 8.47 -28.73
N LYS A 95 -2.53 7.79 -28.96
CA LYS A 95 -1.64 8.14 -30.09
C LYS A 95 -2.38 8.06 -31.43
N LYS A 96 -3.06 6.94 -31.69
CA LYS A 96 -3.84 6.76 -32.92
C LYS A 96 -4.98 7.77 -33.05
N MET A 97 -5.65 8.09 -31.95
CA MET A 97 -6.72 9.09 -31.93
C MET A 97 -6.16 10.49 -32.23
N ASN A 98 -5.04 10.87 -31.62
CA ASN A 98 -4.40 12.16 -31.88
C ASN A 98 -3.92 12.27 -33.32
N GLU A 99 -3.37 11.19 -33.89
CA GLU A 99 -2.98 11.12 -35.31
C GLU A 99 -4.19 11.34 -36.23
N ARG A 100 -5.31 10.64 -35.96
CA ARG A 100 -6.56 10.83 -36.72
C ARG A 100 -7.13 12.23 -36.58
N VAL A 101 -7.17 12.79 -35.38
CA VAL A 101 -7.66 14.16 -35.16
C VAL A 101 -6.77 15.16 -35.89
N ALA A 102 -5.45 14.97 -35.89
CA ALA A 102 -4.52 15.83 -36.61
C ALA A 102 -4.74 15.76 -38.13
N GLU A 103 -4.99 14.57 -38.67
CA GLU A 103 -5.31 14.36 -40.09
C GLU A 103 -6.68 14.95 -40.46
N GLU A 104 -7.74 14.61 -39.74
CA GLU A 104 -9.11 15.08 -39.99
C GLU A 104 -9.24 16.61 -39.78
N THR A 105 -8.41 17.22 -38.91
CA THR A 105 -8.41 18.68 -38.67
C THR A 105 -7.34 19.41 -39.50
N ALA A 106 -6.57 18.71 -40.35
CA ALA A 106 -5.49 19.32 -41.12
C ALA A 106 -6.03 20.39 -42.08
N ASP A 107 -7.09 20.05 -42.82
CA ASP A 107 -7.71 20.94 -43.80
C ASP A 107 -8.27 22.20 -43.12
N ILE A 108 -9.03 22.03 -42.03
CA ILE A 108 -9.60 23.16 -41.26
C ILE A 108 -8.50 24.05 -40.67
N ARG A 109 -7.37 23.46 -40.23
CA ARG A 109 -6.22 24.24 -39.76
C ARG A 109 -5.56 25.02 -40.89
N GLU A 110 -5.45 24.42 -42.07
CA GLU A 110 -4.91 25.11 -43.23
C GLU A 110 -5.83 26.25 -43.68
N GLU A 111 -7.14 26.03 -43.71
CA GLU A 111 -8.13 27.08 -43.99
C GLU A 111 -8.06 28.21 -42.97
N ASN A 112 -7.99 27.91 -41.67
CA ASN A 112 -7.79 28.94 -40.65
C ASN A 112 -6.50 29.73 -40.87
N ARG A 113 -5.39 29.06 -41.21
CA ARG A 113 -4.12 29.74 -41.51
C ARG A 113 -4.26 30.64 -42.74
N ARG A 114 -4.96 30.18 -43.78
CA ARG A 114 -5.25 30.96 -44.99
C ARG A 114 -6.09 32.19 -44.65
N LEU A 115 -7.19 32.04 -43.91
CA LEU A 115 -8.06 33.14 -43.48
C LEU A 115 -7.33 34.19 -42.65
N VAL A 116 -6.50 33.78 -41.69
CA VAL A 116 -5.68 34.73 -40.90
C VAL A 116 -4.71 35.51 -41.81
N THR A 117 -4.10 34.82 -42.77
CA THR A 117 -3.20 35.46 -43.74
C THR A 117 -3.99 36.43 -44.63
N GLU A 118 -5.17 36.04 -45.10
CA GLU A 118 -6.05 36.88 -45.90
C GLU A 118 -6.45 38.16 -45.15
N ILE A 119 -6.88 38.04 -43.89
CA ILE A 119 -7.16 39.18 -43.00
C ILE A 119 -5.94 40.12 -42.95
N GLN A 120 -4.75 39.59 -42.68
CA GLN A 120 -3.53 40.42 -42.64
C GLN A 120 -3.26 41.11 -43.97
N THR A 121 -3.50 40.45 -45.11
CA THR A 121 -3.31 41.07 -46.43
C THR A 121 -4.31 42.19 -46.70
N VAL A 122 -5.58 42.02 -46.31
CA VAL A 122 -6.63 43.04 -46.46
C VAL A 122 -6.31 44.27 -45.59
N PHE A 123 -5.90 44.05 -44.34
CA PHE A 123 -5.48 45.13 -43.43
C PHE A 123 -4.28 45.91 -44.00
N ARG A 124 -3.29 45.22 -44.59
CA ARG A 124 -2.15 45.87 -45.26
C ARG A 124 -2.57 46.67 -46.48
N LYS A 125 -3.44 46.14 -47.35
CA LYS A 125 -3.95 46.86 -48.53
C LYS A 125 -4.65 48.16 -48.13
N ASN A 126 -5.47 48.11 -47.07
CA ASN A 126 -6.21 49.26 -46.57
C ASN A 126 -5.37 50.20 -45.68
N HIS A 127 -4.04 49.99 -45.59
CA HIS A 127 -3.12 50.81 -44.80
C HIS A 127 -3.52 50.93 -43.32
N VAL A 128 -4.14 49.88 -42.79
CA VAL A 128 -4.58 49.85 -41.40
C VAL A 128 -3.39 49.46 -40.50
N PRO A 129 -3.11 50.21 -39.42
CA PRO A 129 -2.05 49.88 -38.48
C PRO A 129 -2.23 48.47 -37.88
N SER A 130 -1.12 47.76 -37.65
CA SER A 130 -1.12 46.41 -37.05
C SER A 130 -1.83 46.33 -35.70
N PHE A 131 -1.98 47.45 -34.99
CA PHE A 131 -2.68 47.55 -33.72
C PHE A 131 -4.18 47.19 -33.84
N CYS A 132 -4.83 47.54 -34.96
CA CYS A 132 -6.26 47.29 -35.16
C CYS A 132 -6.61 45.82 -35.41
N ASN A 133 -5.60 44.96 -35.62
CA ASN A 133 -5.77 43.50 -35.71
C ASN A 133 -5.42 42.79 -34.38
N SER A 134 -5.16 43.54 -33.30
CA SER A 134 -4.87 42.96 -32.00
C SER A 134 -6.15 42.58 -31.26
N LYS A 135 -6.05 41.55 -30.43
CA LYS A 135 -7.16 41.11 -29.57
C LYS A 135 -7.63 42.20 -28.60
N ILE A 136 -6.69 43.02 -28.13
CA ILE A 136 -6.94 44.16 -27.24
C ILE A 136 -7.80 45.21 -27.93
N TYR A 137 -7.52 45.54 -29.19
CA TYR A 137 -8.33 46.49 -29.96
C TYR A 137 -9.79 46.02 -30.07
N TYR A 138 -10.01 44.76 -30.41
CA TYR A 138 -11.37 44.20 -30.49
C TYR A 138 -12.05 44.10 -29.12
N SER A 139 -11.33 43.74 -28.06
CA SER A 139 -11.85 43.77 -26.68
C SER A 139 -12.21 45.20 -26.24
N LEU A 140 -11.49 46.23 -26.68
CA LEU A 140 -11.76 47.61 -26.27
C LEU A 140 -12.96 48.22 -26.99
N PHE A 141 -13.14 47.92 -28.27
CA PHE A 141 -14.13 48.58 -29.14
C PHE A 141 -15.34 47.70 -29.48
N MET A 142 -15.24 46.38 -29.29
CA MET A 142 -16.29 45.42 -29.67
C MET A 142 -16.40 44.25 -28.69
N THR A 143 -16.69 44.56 -27.42
CA THR A 143 -16.97 43.54 -26.39
C THR A 143 -18.25 42.75 -26.72
N ARG A 144 -18.10 41.45 -26.99
CA ARG A 144 -19.20 40.50 -27.22
C ARG A 144 -19.40 39.54 -26.05
N GLY A 145 -18.41 39.35 -25.17
CA GLY A 145 -18.49 38.37 -24.06
C GLY A 145 -18.06 38.88 -22.68
N ILE A 146 -18.48 38.17 -21.63
CA ILE A 146 -18.15 38.48 -20.22
C ILE A 146 -16.64 38.48 -19.98
N ILE A 147 -15.90 37.60 -20.64
CA ILE A 147 -14.43 37.52 -20.53
C ILE A 147 -13.78 38.79 -21.10
N GLU A 148 -14.29 39.32 -22.21
CA GLU A 148 -13.76 40.53 -22.85
C GLU A 148 -14.08 41.79 -22.02
N ILE A 149 -15.20 41.78 -21.29
CA ILE A 149 -15.54 42.83 -20.30
C ILE A 149 -14.57 42.80 -19.11
N LEU A 150 -14.20 41.61 -18.64
CA LEU A 150 -13.20 41.46 -17.58
C LEU A 150 -11.83 41.94 -18.05
N GLU A 151 -11.45 41.62 -19.29
CA GLU A 151 -10.22 42.08 -19.92
C GLU A 151 -10.19 43.62 -19.98
N LEU A 152 -11.28 44.26 -20.44
CA LEU A 152 -11.45 45.71 -20.46
C LEU A 152 -11.34 46.34 -19.05
N PHE A 153 -11.96 45.73 -18.05
CA PHE A 153 -11.88 46.19 -16.66
C PHE A 153 -10.44 46.14 -16.13
N LEU A 154 -9.70 45.08 -16.45
CA LEU A 154 -8.29 44.95 -16.07
C LEU A 154 -7.44 46.05 -16.71
N THR A 155 -7.63 46.33 -18.01
CA THR A 155 -6.92 47.42 -18.70
C THR A 155 -7.23 48.77 -18.07
N PHE A 156 -8.48 49.01 -17.68
CA PHE A 156 -8.89 50.23 -16.99
C PHE A 156 -8.19 50.39 -15.64
N VAL A 157 -8.12 49.33 -14.83
CA VAL A 157 -7.41 49.32 -13.54
C VAL A 157 -5.92 49.59 -13.74
N VAL A 158 -5.27 48.97 -14.72
CA VAL A 158 -3.85 49.21 -15.02
C VAL A 158 -3.61 50.65 -15.48
N CYS A 159 -4.48 51.22 -16.31
CA CYS A 159 -4.35 52.62 -16.71
C CYS A 159 -4.54 53.58 -15.53
N PHE A 160 -5.54 53.36 -14.68
CA PHE A 160 -5.86 54.28 -13.57
C PHE A 160 -4.97 54.13 -12.34
N PHE A 161 -4.47 52.93 -12.04
CA PHE A 161 -3.61 52.69 -10.87
C PHE A 161 -2.15 52.49 -11.26
N GLY A 162 -1.89 51.83 -12.38
CA GLY A 162 -0.52 51.57 -12.86
C GLY A 162 0.18 52.84 -13.34
N VAL A 163 -0.47 53.68 -14.14
CA VAL A 163 0.15 54.91 -14.65
C VAL A 163 0.51 55.89 -13.50
N PRO A 164 -0.37 56.20 -12.54
CA PRO A 164 0.00 57.04 -11.41
C PRO A 164 1.06 56.42 -10.51
N ALA A 165 1.06 55.10 -10.31
CA ALA A 165 2.09 54.43 -9.54
C ALA A 165 3.47 54.53 -10.20
N VAL A 166 3.56 54.35 -11.52
CA VAL A 166 4.80 54.49 -12.28
C VAL A 166 5.32 55.93 -12.24
N ILE A 167 4.45 56.92 -12.40
CA ILE A 167 4.82 58.35 -12.31
C ILE A 167 5.33 58.70 -10.90
N CYS A 168 4.63 58.24 -9.85
CA CYS A 168 5.07 58.44 -8.47
C CYS A 168 6.40 57.72 -8.16
N PHE A 169 6.67 56.58 -8.80
CA PHE A 169 7.93 55.85 -8.63
C PHE A 169 9.10 56.58 -9.31
N ILE A 170 8.94 57.02 -10.55
CA ILE A 170 9.95 57.80 -11.31
C ILE A 170 10.19 59.16 -10.65
N GLY A 171 9.13 59.82 -10.14
CA GLY A 171 9.24 61.07 -9.41
C GLY A 171 9.94 60.91 -8.05
N LYS A 172 9.84 59.73 -7.42
CA LYS A 172 10.58 59.42 -6.20
C LYS A 172 12.07 59.20 -6.47
N GLU A 173 12.42 58.50 -7.54
CA GLU A 173 13.83 58.29 -7.90
C GLU A 173 14.55 59.58 -8.32
N THR A 174 13.86 60.52 -8.97
CA THR A 174 14.45 61.80 -9.40
C THR A 174 14.57 62.85 -8.29
N PHE A 175 13.86 62.69 -7.16
CA PHE A 175 13.94 63.58 -5.99
C PHE A 175 14.90 63.06 -4.89
N LEU A 176 15.37 61.81 -4.99
CA LEU A 176 16.31 61.17 -4.05
C LEU A 176 17.73 60.96 -4.62
N ALA A 177 18.00 61.43 -5.84
CA ALA A 177 19.33 61.52 -6.46
C ALA A 177 19.81 62.97 -6.48
#